data_AF-A0A1G1DGV4-F1
#
_entry.id   AF-A0A1G1DGV4-F1
#
_cell.length_a   1.000
_cell.length_b   1.000
_cell.length_c   1.000
_cell.angle_alpha   90.00
_cell.angle_beta   90.00
_cell.angle_gamma   90.00
#
_symmetry.space_group_name_H-M   'P 1'
#
loop_
_entity.id
_entity.type
_entity.pdbx_description
1 polymer ?
#
loop_
_entity_poly.entity_id
_entity_poly.type
_entity_poly.pdbx_seq_one_letter_code
_entity_poly.pdbx_strand_id
1 'polypeptide(L)' 'MKQAVLKDPSEILHKIETIEKEVINLKLSVLKKLTPSGKRIISLKGIIKGVDISEKDTEQAKKSLYSKLEI' A
#
# COMPACT_ATOMS: atom_id res chain seq x y z
N MET A 1 -28.05 -40.05 -19.68
CA MET A 1 -27.39 -38.74 -19.82
C MET A 1 -27.16 -38.20 -18.42
N LYS A 2 -25.90 -37.99 -18.00
CA LYS A 2 -25.60 -37.47 -16.66
C LYS A 2 -26.00 -36.00 -16.63
N GLN A 3 -27.10 -35.68 -15.96
CA GLN A 3 -27.50 -34.29 -15.73
C GLN A 3 -26.38 -33.63 -14.94
N ALA A 4 -25.74 -32.62 -15.56
CA ALA A 4 -24.83 -31.74 -14.86
C ALA A 4 -25.65 -31.04 -13.78
N VAL A 5 -25.38 -31.37 -12.51
CA VAL A 5 -25.96 -30.71 -11.35
C VAL A 5 -25.66 -29.22 -11.50
N LEU A 6 -26.70 -28.43 -11.76
CA LEU A 6 -26.61 -26.98 -11.77
C LEU A 6 -26.14 -26.58 -10.38
N LYS A 7 -24.90 -26.09 -10.28
CA LYS A 7 -24.37 -25.56 -9.01
C LYS A 7 -25.32 -24.46 -8.55
N ASP A 8 -25.79 -24.55 -7.32
CA ASP A 8 -26.67 -23.55 -6.71
C ASP A 8 -26.05 -22.16 -6.93
N PRO A 9 -26.80 -21.18 -7.47
CA PRO A 9 -26.33 -19.79 -7.61
C PRO A 9 -25.68 -19.24 -6.33
N SER A 10 -26.14 -19.67 -5.15
CA SER A 10 -25.55 -19.33 -3.85
C SER A 10 -24.11 -19.84 -3.69
N GLU A 11 -23.82 -21.06 -4.13
CA GLU A 11 -22.45 -21.61 -4.12
C GLU A 11 -21.52 -20.86 -5.08
N ILE A 12 -22.05 -20.43 -6.22
CA ILE A 12 -21.29 -19.66 -7.21
C ILE A 12 -20.94 -18.29 -6.62
N LEU A 13 -21.91 -17.63 -5.98
CA LEU A 13 -21.71 -16.35 -5.30
C LEU A 13 -20.64 -16.46 -4.20
N HIS A 14 -20.73 -17.47 -3.34
CA HIS A 14 -19.72 -17.68 -2.29
C HIS A 14 -18.32 -17.91 -2.88
N LYS A 15 -18.21 -18.65 -3.98
CA LYS A 15 -16.91 -18.85 -4.65
C LYS A 15 -16.33 -17.55 -5.20
N ILE A 16 -17.17 -16.68 -5.75
CA ILE A 16 -16.76 -15.35 -6.23
C ILE A 16 -16.23 -14.51 -5.06
N GLU A 17 -16.95 -14.45 -3.94
CA GLU A 17 -16.50 -13.69 -2.76
C GLU A 17 -15.17 -14.20 -2.19
N THR A 18 -14.97 -15.52 -2.18
CA THR A 18 -13.69 -16.11 -1.75
C THR A 18 -12.56 -15.69 -2.68
N ILE A 19 -12.76 -15.75 -4.00
CA ILE A 19 -11.77 -15.32 -4.99
C ILE A 19 -11.44 -13.83 -4.80
N GLU A 20 -12.42 -12.97 -4.59
CA GLU A 20 -12.20 -11.54 -4.36
C GLU A 20 -11.32 -11.28 -3.12
N LYS A 21 -11.62 -11.97 -2.01
CA LYS A 21 -10.79 -11.89 -0.79
C LYS A 21 -9.36 -12.36 -1.03
N GLU A 22 -9.17 -13.46 -1.75
CA GLU A 22 -7.84 -13.98 -2.10
C GLU A 22 -7.06 -13.00 -2.99
N VAL A 23 -7.72 -12.38 -3.98
CA VAL A 23 -7.10 -11.37 -4.85
C VAL A 23 -6.68 -10.12 -4.06
N ILE A 24 -7.50 -9.65 -3.13
CA ILE A 24 -7.16 -8.53 -2.24
C ILE A 24 -5.92 -8.88 -1.39
N ASN A 25 -5.92 -10.07 -0.78
CA ASN A 25 -4.80 -10.53 0.03
C ASN A 25 -3.51 -10.67 -0.79
N LEU A 26 -3.61 -11.15 -2.03
CA LEU A 26 -2.47 -11.23 -2.95
C LEU A 26 -1.92 -9.85 -3.28
N LYS A 27 -2.79 -8.88 -3.60
CA LYS A 27 -2.37 -7.49 -3.86
C LYS A 27 -1.63 -6.90 -2.66
N LEU A 28 -2.15 -7.06 -1.45
CA LEU A 28 -1.50 -6.59 -0.23
C LEU A 28 -0.16 -7.28 0.04
N SER A 29 -0.09 -8.59 -0.22
CA SER A 29 1.15 -9.36 -0.10
C SER A 29 2.23 -8.87 -1.07
N VAL A 30 1.85 -8.61 -2.33
CA VAL A 30 2.74 -8.04 -3.34
C VAL A 30 3.18 -6.64 -2.94
N LEU A 31 2.28 -5.77 -2.49
CA LEU A 31 2.63 -4.42 -2.01
C LEU A 31 3.62 -4.46 -0.84
N LYS A 32 3.46 -5.36 0.13
CA LYS A 32 4.42 -5.56 1.24
C LYS A 32 5.78 -6.09 0.78
N LYS A 33 5.85 -6.77 -0.36
CA LYS A 33 7.13 -7.19 -0.97
C LYS A 33 7.75 -6.09 -1.83
N LEU A 34 6.92 -5.24 -2.42
CA LEU A 34 7.33 -4.09 -3.25
C LEU A 34 7.61 -2.82 -2.44
N THR A 35 7.17 -2.75 -1.17
CA THR A 35 7.64 -1.68 -0.28
C THR A 35 9.17 -1.70 -0.30
N PRO A 36 9.84 -0.55 -0.51
CA PRO A 36 11.28 -0.52 -0.71
C PRO A 36 12.01 -1.16 0.48
N SER A 37 12.35 -2.44 0.38
CA SER A 37 13.14 -3.14 1.39
C SER A 37 14.56 -2.59 1.28
N GLY A 38 14.89 -1.64 2.16
CA GLY A 38 16.27 -1.14 2.27
C GLY A 38 16.44 0.36 2.15
N LYS A 39 15.38 1.17 2.02
CA LYS A 39 15.53 2.60 2.34
C LYS A 39 15.68 2.72 3.85
N ARG A 40 16.92 2.80 4.33
CA ARG A 40 17.20 3.31 5.68
C ARG A 40 16.38 4.58 5.83
N ILE A 41 15.68 4.73 6.96
CA ILE A 41 15.15 6.03 7.37
C ILE A 41 16.39 6.89 7.63
N ILE A 42 16.95 7.45 6.56
CA ILE A 42 17.98 8.47 6.67
C ILE A 42 17.26 9.70 7.19
N SER A 43 17.72 10.24 8.31
CA SER A 43 17.26 11.55 8.70
C SER A 43 17.67 12.50 7.56
N LEU A 44 16.71 13.20 6.99
CA LEU A 44 16.95 14.33 6.08
C LEU A 44 17.58 15.52 6.80
N LYS A 45 17.98 15.35 8.07
CA LYS A 45 18.93 16.21 8.78
C LYS A 45 20.33 16.03 8.17
N GLY A 46 20.39 16.17 6.85
CA GLY A 46 21.57 16.11 6.03
C GLY A 46 22.57 17.11 6.57
N ILE A 47 23.83 16.67 6.52
CA ILE A 47 25.03 17.34 6.99
C ILE A 47 25.28 18.57 6.10
N ILE A 48 24.40 19.59 6.15
CA ILE A 48 24.71 20.90 5.60
C ILE A 48 25.53 21.61 6.67
N LYS A 49 26.86 21.54 6.54
CA LYS A 49 27.78 22.22 7.45
C LYS A 49 27.44 23.72 7.46
N GLY A 50 27.09 24.24 8.64
CA GLY A 50 26.81 25.67 8.85
C GLY A 50 25.34 26.09 8.71
N VAL A 51 24.40 25.16 8.55
CA VAL A 51 22.96 25.48 8.56
C VAL A 51 22.26 24.70 9.68
N ASP A 52 21.65 25.43 10.61
CA ASP A 52 20.79 24.85 11.63
C ASP A 52 19.40 24.65 11.03
N ILE A 53 18.99 23.40 10.86
CA ILE A 53 17.67 23.05 10.31
C ILE A 53 16.70 22.94 11.47
N SER A 54 15.73 23.85 11.52
CA SER A 54 14.67 23.85 12.52
C SER A 54 13.55 22.86 12.17
N GLU A 55 12.74 22.48 13.16
CA GLU A 55 11.57 21.63 12.91
C GLU A 55 10.60 22.26 11.91
N LYS A 56 10.44 23.59 11.95
CA LYS A 56 9.59 24.34 11.01
C LYS A 56 10.00 24.15 9.55
N ASP A 57 11.31 24.15 9.28
CA ASP A 57 11.83 23.92 7.93
C ASP A 57 11.48 22.52 7.44
N THR A 58 11.53 21.53 8.33
CA THR A 58 11.15 20.15 8.01
C THR A 58 9.64 20.00 7.76
N GLU A 59 8.80 20.69 8.52
CA GLU A 59 7.34 20.69 8.33
C GLU A 59 6.94 21.37 7.02
N GLN A 60 7.57 22.49 6.68
CA GLN A 60 7.32 23.18 5.42
C GLN A 60 7.74 22.32 4.22
N ALA A 61 8.89 21.65 4.30
CA ALA A 61 9.34 20.72 3.27
C ALA A 61 8.38 19.52 3.12
N LYS A 62 7.91 18.94 4.24
CA LYS A 62 6.89 17.88 4.21
C LYS A 62 5.62 18.36 3.52
N LYS A 63 5.10 19.53 3.89
CA LYS A 63 3.89 20.09 3.27
C LYS A 63 4.05 20.34 1.78
N SER A 64 5.23 20.79 1.33
CA SER A 64 5.54 20.98 -0.09
C SER A 64 5.57 19.65 -0.85
N LEU A 65 6.29 18.66 -0.32
CA LEU A 65 6.49 17.35 -0.96
C LEU A 65 5.20 16.51 -1.04
N TYR A 66 4.36 16.60 -0.01
CA TYR A 66 3.13 15.81 0.12
C TYR A 66 1.87 16.62 -0.18
N SER A 67 2.00 17.82 -0.78
CA SER A 67 0.89 18.75 -1.06
C SER A 67 -0.26 18.19 -1.91
N LYS A 68 -0.03 17.07 -2.62
CA LYS A 68 -1.01 16.42 -3.50
C LYS A 68 -1.48 15.05 -3.02
N LEU A 69 -1.00 14.59 -1.86
CA LEU A 69 -1.44 13.33 -1.28
C LEU A 69 -2.57 13.63 -0.29
N GLU A 70 -3.81 13.58 -0.80
CA GLU A 70 -4.99 13.37 0.06
C GLU A 70 -4.89 11.94 0.59
N ILE A 71 -4.36 11.78 1.80
CA ILE A 71 -4.42 10.54 2.58
C ILE A 71 -5.64 10.62 3.50
#